data_AF-X0YK07-F1
#
_entry.id   AF-X0YK07-F1
#
_cell.length_a   1.000
_cell.length_b   1.000
_cell.length_c   1.000
_cell.angle_alpha   90.00
_cell.angle_beta   90.00
_cell.angle_gamma   90.00
#
_symmetry.space_group_name_H-M   'P 1'
#
loop_
_entity.id
_entity.type
_entity.pdbx_description
1 polymer ?
#
loop_
_entity_poly.entity_id
_entity_poly.type
_entity_poly.pdbx_seq_one_letter_code
_entity_poly.pdbx_strand_id
1 'polypeptide(L)' 'PSAQVLQFGGSFPWEDDPNRTTVACPDPANPVVFELRRSLS' A
#
# COMPACT_ATOMS: atom_id res chain seq x y z
N PRO A 1 8.40 -0.12 -0.97
CA PRO A 1 8.07 -0.28 -2.41
C PRO A 1 6.58 -0.03 -2.73
N SER A 2 5.63 -0.47 -1.89
CA SER A 2 4.19 -0.41 -2.19
C SER A 2 3.65 1.01 -2.39
N ALA A 3 4.15 2.00 -1.65
CA ALA A 3 3.76 3.40 -1.80
C ALA A 3 4.08 3.97 -3.20
N GLN A 4 5.21 3.58 -3.81
CA GLN A 4 5.60 4.05 -5.14
C GLN A 4 4.63 3.57 -6.22
N VAL A 5 4.12 2.34 -6.12
CA VAL A 5 3.10 1.82 -7.05
C VAL A 5 1.89 2.73 -7.04
N LEU A 6 1.37 3.09 -5.86
CA LEU A 6 0.23 3.99 -5.74
C LEU A 6 0.55 5.43 -6.18
N GLN A 7 1.75 5.95 -5.87
CA GLN A 7 2.16 7.32 -6.22
C GLN A 7 2.26 7.54 -7.73
N PHE A 8 2.73 6.55 -8.49
CA PHE A 8 2.93 6.66 -9.95
C PHE A 8 1.75 6.11 -10.78
N GLY A 9 0.55 6.06 -10.19
CA GLY A 9 -0.67 5.70 -10.92
C GLY A 9 -0.95 4.20 -11.00
N GLY A 10 -0.04 3.34 -10.52
CA GLY A 10 -0.24 1.90 -10.46
C GLY A 10 -1.28 1.47 -9.43
N SER A 11 -1.69 0.21 -9.52
CA SER A 11 -2.63 -0.45 -8.62
C SER A 11 -2.25 -1.92 -8.43
N PHE A 12 -2.83 -2.56 -7.41
CA PHE A 12 -2.61 -3.97 -7.11
C PHE A 12 -3.83 -4.80 -7.54
N PRO A 13 -3.67 -5.83 -8.39
CA PRO A 13 -4.80 -6.52 -9.02
C PRO A 13 -5.63 -7.39 -8.06
N TRP A 14 -5.16 -7.60 -6.84
CA TRP A 14 -5.86 -8.36 -5.80
C TRP A 14 -6.60 -7.48 -4.78
N GLU A 15 -6.53 -6.16 -4.90
CA GLU A 15 -7.25 -5.22 -4.05
C GLU A 15 -8.54 -4.77 -4.73
N ASP A 16 -9.65 -4.67 -3.98
CA ASP A 16 -10.93 -4.18 -4.51
C ASP A 16 -10.92 -2.66 -4.80
N ASP A 17 -10.08 -1.89 -4.08
CA ASP A 17 -9.92 -0.45 -4.28
C ASP A 17 -8.54 -0.17 -4.89
N PRO A 18 -8.46 0.35 -6.15
CA PRO A 18 -7.18 0.60 -6.81
C PRO A 18 -6.35 1.71 -6.15
N ASN A 19 -6.93 2.48 -5.21
CA ASN A 19 -6.27 3.54 -4.47
C ASN A 19 -5.78 3.11 -3.09
N ARG A 20 -5.90 1.82 -2.75
CA ARG A 20 -5.57 1.27 -1.44
C ARG A 20 -4.64 0.06 -1.57
N THR A 21 -3.81 -0.17 -0.56
CA THR A 21 -3.24 -1.49 -0.30
C THR A 21 -2.93 -1.68 1.17
N THR A 22 -3.01 -2.92 1.65
CA THR A 22 -2.56 -3.29 3.00
C THR A 22 -1.14 -3.88 2.94
N VAL A 23 -0.25 -3.36 3.79
CA VAL A 23 1.18 -3.72 3.80
C VAL A 23 1.59 -4.15 5.20
N ALA A 24 2.33 -5.26 5.28
CA ALA A 24 3.05 -5.63 6.50
C ALA A 24 4.45 -5.01 6.49
N CYS A 25 4.88 -4.50 7.63
CA CYS A 25 6.27 -4.11 7.83
C CYS A 25 7.18 -5.34 7.65
N PRO A 26 8.28 -5.23 6.88
CA PRO A 26 9.22 -6.33 6.73
C PRO A 26 10.10 -6.55 7.97
N ASP A 27 10.01 -5.68 8.99
CA ASP A 27 10.73 -5.81 10.24
C ASP A 27 10.12 -6.94 11.10
N PRO A 28 10.86 -8.04 11.34
CA PRO A 28 10.35 -9.14 12.18
C PRO A 28 10.23 -8.77 13.66
N ALA A 29 10.95 -7.74 14.14
CA ALA A 29 10.86 -7.29 15.52
C ALA A 29 9.61 -6.43 15.77
N ASN A 30 9.00 -5.89 14.71
CA ASN A 30 7.82 -5.04 14.79
C ASN A 30 6.85 -5.33 13.63
N PRO A 31 6.07 -6.43 13.72
CA PRO A 31 5.18 -6.89 12.65
C PRO A 31 3.89 -6.07 12.59
N VAL A 32 4.01 -4.78 12.28
CA VAL A 32 2.86 -3.91 12.08
C VAL A 32 2.27 -4.11 10.70
N VAL A 33 0.94 -4.09 10.63
CA VAL A 33 0.18 -4.10 9.37
C VAL A 33 -0.56 -2.79 9.28
N PHE A 34 -0.43 -2.10 8.14
CA PHE A 34 -1.04 -0.79 7.95
C PHE A 34 -1.58 -0.63 6.52
N GLU A 35 -2.51 0.30 6.38
CA GLU A 35 -3.11 0.66 5.11
C GLU A 35 -2.39 1.87 4.50
N LEU A 36 -2.12 1.80 3.20
CA LEU A 36 -1.72 2.94 2.40
C LEU A 36 -2.89 3.38 1.52
N ARG A 37 -3.15 4.69 1.46
CA ARG A 37 -4.12 5.30 0.54
C ARG A 37 -3.44 6.36 -0.33
N ARG A 38 -3.84 6.45 -1.60
CA ARG A 38 -3.46 7.55 -2.49
C ARG A 38 -4.16 8.83 -2.02
N SER A 39 -3.40 9.90 -1.74
CA SER A 39 -3.98 11.23 -1.50
C SER A 39 -4.42 11.84 -2.83
N LEU A 40 -5.69 12.25 -2.92
CA LEU A 40 -6.19 13.06 -4.02
C LEU A 40 -5.82 14.52 -3.73
N SER A 41 -4.73 15.00 -4.33
CA SER A 41 -4.39 16.42 -4.40
C SER A 41 -4.63 16.95 -5.80
#